data_AF-A0A7X8UA00-F1
#
_entry.id   AF-A0A7X8UA00-F1
#
_cell.length_a   1.000
_cell.length_b   1.000
_cell.length_c   1.000
_cell.angle_alpha   90.00
_cell.angle_beta   90.00
_cell.angle_gamma   90.00
#
_symmetry.space_group_name_H-M   'P 1'
#
loop_
_entity.id
_entity.type
_entity.pdbx_description
1 polymer ?
#
loop_
_entity_poly.entity_id
_entity_poly.type
_entity_poly.pdbx_seq_one_letter_code
_entity_poly.pdbx_strand_id
1 'polypeptide(L)'
;MTLIKIYYENSEEMIPLSSLEYSPDFLKALAEMGVITLIHDYISCSELRKVNRLLRLRNLLGVNVSGAAIILDLLDRIEALEAEIQALKRR
;
A
#
# COMPACT_ATOMS: atom_id res chain seq x y z
N MET A 1 41.32 -1.48 15.22
CA MET A 1 39.90 -1.17 15.45
C MET A 1 39.19 -1.26 14.12
N THR A 2 38.39 -2.31 13.92
CA THR A 2 37.68 -2.54 12.66
C THR A 2 36.32 -1.86 12.76
N LEU A 3 36.11 -0.78 12.00
CA LEU A 3 34.82 -0.11 11.89
C LEU A 3 33.90 -0.97 11.02
N ILE A 4 32.89 -1.59 11.63
CA ILE A 4 31.83 -2.27 10.90
C ILE A 4 30.78 -1.20 10.56
N LYS A 5 30.66 -0.89 9.27
CA LYS A 5 29.62 -0.01 8.75
C LYS A 5 28.33 -0.83 8.63
N ILE A 6 27.50 -0.76 9.66
CA ILE A 6 26.16 -1.38 9.63
C ILE A 6 25.30 -0.51 8.69
N TYR A 7 25.04 -1.03 7.50
CA TYR A 7 24.00 -0.49 6.64
C TYR A 7 22.67 -0.96 7.21
N TYR A 8 21.93 -0.07 7.87
CA TYR A 8 20.49 -0.26 8.04
C TYR A 8 19.89 -0.07 6.65
N GLU A 9 19.64 -1.18 5.96
CA GLU A 9 18.61 -1.19 4.92
C GLU A 9 17.33 -0.72 5.61
N ASN A 10 16.63 0.23 5.02
CA ASN A 10 15.43 0.85 5.56
C ASN A 10 14.31 -0.21 5.61
N SER A 11 14.40 -1.15 6.53
CA SER A 11 13.46 -2.25 6.68
C SER A 11 12.16 -1.65 7.14
N GLU A 12 11.21 -1.57 6.22
CA GLU A 12 9.88 -1.05 6.51
C GLU A 12 9.30 -1.80 7.71
N GLU A 13 8.75 -1.04 8.66
CA GLU A 13 8.22 -1.62 9.89
C GLU A 13 7.08 -2.60 9.56
N MET A 14 7.22 -3.83 10.07
CA MET A 14 6.28 -4.93 9.85
C MET A 14 5.35 -5.06 11.05
N ILE A 15 4.05 -5.00 10.80
CA ILE A 15 3.00 -5.04 11.81
C ILE A 15 2.29 -6.40 11.76
N PRO A 16 2.12 -7.10 12.90
CA PRO A 16 1.33 -8.32 12.95
C PRO A 16 -0.14 -8.08 12.52
N LEU A 17 -0.73 -8.97 11.72
CA LEU A 17 -2.14 -8.85 11.33
C LEU A 17 -3.09 -8.88 12.54
N SER A 18 -2.72 -9.62 13.59
CA SER A 18 -3.51 -9.76 14.82
C SER A 18 -3.60 -8.48 15.66
N SER A 19 -2.70 -7.52 15.47
CA SER A 19 -2.73 -6.24 16.19
C SER A 19 -3.50 -5.14 15.47
N LEU A 20 -4.11 -5.44 14.31
CA LEU A 20 -4.86 -4.48 13.50
C LEU A 20 -6.36 -4.53 13.80
N GLU A 21 -7.05 -3.44 13.49
CA GLU A 21 -8.53 -3.35 13.61
C GLU A 21 -9.27 -4.18 12.54
N TYR A 22 -8.54 -4.70 11.55
CA TYR A 22 -9.08 -5.50 10.45
C TYR A 22 -8.97 -6.99 10.76
N SER A 23 -9.95 -7.78 10.32
CA SER A 23 -9.81 -9.23 10.45
C SER A 23 -8.65 -9.74 9.58
N PRO A 24 -7.82 -10.68 10.07
CA PRO A 24 -6.77 -11.28 9.27
C PRO A 24 -7.28 -11.90 7.96
N ASP A 25 -8.47 -12.50 7.97
CA ASP A 25 -9.08 -13.09 6.77
C ASP A 25 -9.43 -12.05 5.71
N PHE A 26 -9.88 -10.86 6.13
CA PHE A 26 -10.12 -9.75 5.20
C PHE A 26 -8.82 -9.29 4.53
N LEU A 27 -7.74 -9.15 5.30
CA LEU A 27 -6.42 -8.77 4.77
C LEU A 27 -5.86 -9.85 3.84
N LYS A 28 -6.05 -11.13 4.17
CA LYS A 28 -5.68 -12.26 3.31
C LYS A 28 -6.44 -12.24 1.98
N ALA A 29 -7.75 -11.98 2.00
CA ALA A 29 -8.54 -11.84 0.79
C ALA A 29 -8.06 -10.67 -0.10
N LEU A 30 -7.66 -9.54 0.49
CA LEU A 30 -7.05 -8.43 -0.26
C LEU A 30 -5.72 -8.84 -0.91
N ALA A 31 -4.91 -9.63 -0.20
CA ALA A 31 -3.65 -10.12 -0.73
C ALA A 31 -3.85 -11.13 -1.87
N GLU A 32 -4.82 -12.02 -1.76
CA GLU A 32 -5.21 -12.97 -2.81
C GLU A 32 -5.72 -12.26 -4.08
N MET A 33 -6.39 -11.12 -3.92
CA MET A 33 -6.78 -10.26 -5.04
C MET A 33 -5.61 -9.44 -5.63
N GLY A 34 -4.42 -9.51 -5.04
CA GLY A 34 -3.23 -8.75 -5.48
C GLY A 34 -3.26 -7.28 -5.12
N VAL A 35 -4.19 -6.85 -4.24
CA VAL A 35 -4.33 -5.44 -3.84
C VAL A 35 -3.23 -5.03 -2.86
N ILE A 36 -2.81 -5.95 -2.01
CA ILE A 36 -1.73 -5.75 -1.05
C ILE A 36 -0.77 -6.94 -1.04
N THR A 37 0.42 -6.72 -0.47
CA THR A 37 1.38 -7.80 -0.19
C THR A 37 1.48 -8.05 1.31
N LEU A 38 1.45 -9.34 1.69
CA LEU A 38 1.66 -9.79 3.07
C LEU A 38 2.92 -10.65 3.14
N ILE A 39 3.63 -10.57 4.26
CA ILE A 39 4.76 -11.45 4.57
C ILE A 39 4.35 -12.31 5.77
N HIS A 40 3.96 -13.56 5.52
CA HIS A 40 3.32 -14.41 6.54
C HIS A 40 2.10 -13.72 7.16
N ASP A 41 2.05 -13.61 8.50
CA ASP A 41 1.02 -12.87 9.23
C ASP A 41 1.50 -11.46 9.62
N TYR A 42 2.28 -10.82 8.74
CA TYR A 42 2.71 -9.43 8.88
C TYR A 42 2.42 -8.61 7.63
N ILE A 43 2.15 -7.33 7.83
CA ILE A 43 1.95 -6.32 6.78
C ILE A 43 2.90 -5.15 7.02
N SER A 44 3.39 -4.52 5.97
CA SER A 44 4.19 -3.31 6.11
C SER A 44 3.33 -2.05 6.27
N CYS A 45 3.92 -0.98 6.81
CA CYS A 45 3.23 0.31 6.93
C CYS A 45 2.71 0.86 5.58
N SER A 46 3.44 0.71 4.47
CA SER A 46 2.95 1.15 3.14
C SER A 46 1.74 0.35 2.67
N GLU A 47 1.77 -0.96 2.82
CA GLU A 47 0.66 -1.84 2.46
C GLU A 47 -0.58 -1.55 3.32
N LEU A 48 -0.41 -1.31 4.62
CA LEU A 48 -1.52 -0.89 5.49
C LEU A 48 -2.11 0.47 5.05
N ARG A 49 -1.28 1.42 4.62
CA ARG A 49 -1.77 2.68 4.03
C ARG A 49 -2.59 2.44 2.76
N LYS A 50 -2.22 1.47 1.91
CA LYS A 50 -3.02 1.08 0.74
C LYS A 50 -4.39 0.54 1.15
N VAL A 51 -4.45 -0.33 2.17
CA VAL A 51 -5.74 -0.82 2.73
C VAL A 51 -6.64 0.34 3.17
N ASN A 52 -6.08 1.30 3.91
CA ASN A 52 -6.83 2.46 4.39
C ASN A 52 -7.34 3.33 3.23
N ARG A 53 -6.51 3.58 2.20
CA ARG A 53 -6.93 4.31 0.99
C ARG A 53 -8.06 3.60 0.27
N LEU A 54 -7.95 2.29 0.08
CA LEU A 54 -8.95 1.44 -0.55
C LEU A 54 -10.30 1.52 0.16
N LEU A 55 -10.32 1.33 1.47
CA LEU A 55 -11.55 1.35 2.28
C LEU A 55 -12.21 2.74 2.27
N ARG A 56 -11.40 3.81 2.35
CA ARG A 56 -11.90 5.18 2.26
C ARG A 56 -12.53 5.44 0.89
N LEU A 57 -11.89 5.02 -0.20
CA LEU A 57 -12.37 5.18 -1.56
C LEU A 57 -13.67 4.40 -1.80
N ARG A 58 -13.71 3.14 -1.32
CA ARG A 58 -14.90 2.29 -1.34
C ARG A 58 -16.09 2.99 -0.67
N ASN A 59 -15.88 3.52 0.54
CA ASN A 59 -16.94 4.18 1.31
C ASN A 59 -17.38 5.51 0.68
N LEU A 60 -16.44 6.25 0.07
CA LEU A 60 -16.72 7.53 -0.57
C LEU A 60 -17.52 7.37 -1.88
N LEU A 61 -17.17 6.38 -2.69
CA LEU A 61 -17.76 6.17 -4.01
C LEU A 61 -18.90 5.14 -4.03
N GLY A 62 -19.13 4.43 -2.93
CA GLY A 62 -20.16 3.39 -2.84
C GLY A 62 -19.88 2.18 -3.74
N VAL A 63 -18.62 1.92 -4.06
CA VAL A 63 -18.20 0.81 -4.93
C VAL A 63 -17.87 -0.45 -4.12
N ASN A 64 -17.72 -1.59 -4.78
CA ASN A 64 -17.20 -2.81 -4.14
C ASN A 64 -15.67 -2.75 -4.00
N VAL A 65 -15.08 -3.73 -3.30
CA VAL A 65 -13.63 -3.76 -3.02
C VAL A 65 -12.81 -3.85 -4.31
N SER A 66 -13.19 -4.71 -5.26
CA SER A 66 -12.50 -4.85 -6.55
C SER A 66 -12.55 -3.56 -7.37
N GLY A 67 -13.71 -2.90 -7.40
CA GLY A 67 -13.88 -1.60 -8.06
C GLY A 67 -13.03 -0.51 -7.40
N ALA A 68 -12.99 -0.47 -6.07
CA ALA A 68 -12.11 0.44 -5.35
C ALA A 68 -10.63 0.19 -5.67
N ALA A 69 -10.20 -1.07 -5.80
CA ALA A 69 -8.82 -1.40 -6.13
C ALA A 69 -8.44 -0.90 -7.53
N ILE A 70 -9.28 -1.17 -8.53
CA ILE A 70 -9.08 -0.68 -9.90
C ILE A 70 -9.00 0.85 -9.94
N ILE A 71 -9.91 1.53 -9.24
CA ILE A 71 -9.91 3.00 -9.21
C ILE A 71 -8.66 3.52 -8.51
N LEU A 72 -8.20 2.87 -7.43
CA LEU A 72 -6.98 3.25 -6.73
C LEU A 72 -5.75 3.15 -7.64
N ASP A 73 -5.62 2.06 -8.40
CA ASP A 73 -4.53 1.87 -9.37
C ASP A 73 -4.57 2.93 -10.48
N LEU A 74 -5.77 3.29 -10.95
CA LEU A 74 -5.94 4.36 -11.94
C LEU A 74 -5.53 5.73 -11.39
N LEU A 75 -5.88 6.03 -10.13
CA LEU A 75 -5.48 7.27 -9.47
C LEU A 75 -3.95 7.35 -9.32
N ASP A 76 -3.31 6.28 -8.88
CA ASP A 76 -1.84 6.22 -8.76
C ASP A 76 -1.16 6.41 -10.13
N ARG A 77 -1.75 5.85 -11.20
CA ARG A 77 -1.26 6.07 -12.57
C ARG A 77 -1.45 7.51 -13.05
N ILE A 78 -2.56 8.16 -12.71
CA ILE A 78 -2.80 9.58 -13.04
C ILE A 78 -1.78 10.45 -12.31
N GLU A 79 -1.57 10.25 -11.01
CA GLU A 79 -0.59 11.01 -10.22
C GLU A 79 0.83 10.88 -10.81
N ALA A 80 1.23 9.68 -11.23
CA ALA A 80 2.52 9.45 -11.88
C ALA A 80 2.65 10.20 -13.22
N LEU A 81 1.60 10.18 -14.05
CA LEU A 81 1.57 10.91 -15.33
C LEU A 81 1.60 12.42 -15.12
N GLU A 82 0.87 12.94 -14.13
CA GLU A 82 0.89 14.36 -13.78
C GLU A 82 2.28 14.80 -13.30
N ALA A 83 2.95 13.99 -12.47
CA ALA A 83 4.31 14.25 -12.02
C ALA A 83 5.30 14.31 -13.19
N GLU A 84 5.18 13.40 -14.16
CA GLU A 84 6.00 13.40 -15.38
C GLU A 84 5.78 14.67 -16.21
N ILE A 85 4.52 15.06 -16.45
CA ILE A 85 4.17 16.29 -17.16
C ILE A 85 4.77 17.52 -16.45
N GLN A 86 4.69 17.59 -15.13
CA GLN A 86 5.26 18.70 -14.35
C GLN A 86 6.79 18.74 -14.44
N ALA A 87 7.45 17.58 -14.44
CA ALA A 87 8.89 17.50 -14.61
C ALA A 87 9.33 17.98 -16.01
N LEU A 88 8.55 17.66 -17.06
CA LEU A 88 8.81 18.10 -18.43
C LEU A 88 8.58 19.61 -18.59
N LYS A 89 7.56 20.19 -17.96
CA LYS A 89 7.27 21.64 -18.01
C LYS A 89 8.29 22.51 -17.26
N ARG A 90 9.05 21.94 -16.34
CA ARG A 90 10.08 22.64 -15.56
C ARG A 90 11.44 22.67 -16.26
N ARG A 91 11.58 22.00 -17.40
CA ARG A 91 12.72 22.13 -18.32
C ARG A 91 12.47 23.27 -19.31
#